data_AF-A0A953M5F0-F1
#
_entry.id   AF-A0A953M5F0-F1
#
_cell.length_a   1.000
_cell.length_b   1.000
_cell.length_c   1.000
_cell.angle_alpha   90.00
_cell.angle_beta   90.00
_cell.angle_gamma   90.00
#
_symmetry.space_group_name_H-M   'P 1'
#
loop_
_entity.id
_entity.type
_entity.pdbx_description
1 polymer ?
#
loop_
_entity_poly.entity_id
_entity_poly.type
_entity_poly.pdbx_seq_one_letter_code
_entity_poly.pdbx_strand_id
1 'polypeptide(L)'
;FYFLSREEILAIVDNLFVGNRLEEGTLRICPGCHVDLRRIRSPLVIFASRGDHITPPQQALGWLSAVYADTAALKQAGQRIVYLINDRIGHLGLFVSAAVARREHRAIVDSLPAIDSLVPGLYEMHIDDRTGEPGCGEPGYRVRFEEREIEDVTFPVARREFERARRASELYDSAYRAFLSPWVQASASPWSAAAWQWLHPMRTSRYLFSPTFNPCMAGVRMLATAVAAQRRPLPGSHPFVRLERESCDEAMGMIAAARKWRDALYEHTFSLLYGA
;
A
#
# COMPACT_ATOMS: atom_id res chain seq x y z
N PHE A 1 -20.36 -3.17 -0.83
CA PHE A 1 -19.31 -4.19 -0.86
C PHE A 1 -19.32 -4.80 -2.25
N TYR A 2 -18.17 -4.90 -2.90
CA TYR A 2 -18.02 -5.65 -4.14
C TYR A 2 -17.55 -7.06 -3.77
N PHE A 3 -18.16 -8.07 -4.39
CA PHE A 3 -17.74 -9.46 -4.23
C PHE A 3 -16.99 -9.86 -5.50
N LEU A 4 -15.82 -10.45 -5.33
CA LEU A 4 -15.07 -11.06 -6.42
C LEU A 4 -15.39 -12.56 -6.42
N SER A 5 -15.67 -13.09 -7.60
CA SER A 5 -15.75 -14.53 -7.85
C SER A 5 -14.39 -15.20 -7.65
N ARG A 6 -14.41 -16.53 -7.55
CA ARG A 6 -13.19 -17.34 -7.47
C ARG A 6 -12.28 -17.07 -8.67
N GLU A 7 -12.86 -17.03 -9.87
CA GLU A 7 -12.14 -16.85 -11.13
C GLU A 7 -11.47 -15.47 -11.19
N GLU A 8 -12.15 -14.43 -10.70
CA GLU A 8 -11.58 -13.08 -10.62
C GLU A 8 -10.43 -13.00 -9.60
N ILE A 9 -10.59 -13.59 -8.42
CA ILE A 9 -9.52 -13.62 -7.40
C ILE A 9 -8.29 -14.35 -7.93
N LEU A 10 -8.49 -15.53 -8.52
CA LEU A 10 -7.39 -16.31 -9.10
C LEU A 10 -6.74 -15.56 -10.26
N ALA A 11 -7.54 -14.92 -11.13
CA ALA A 11 -6.99 -14.11 -12.21
C ALA A 11 -6.13 -12.96 -11.68
N ILE A 12 -6.51 -12.29 -10.59
CA ILE A 12 -5.70 -11.24 -9.98
C ILE A 12 -4.40 -11.81 -9.40
N VAL A 13 -4.47 -12.88 -8.60
CA VAL A 13 -3.31 -13.48 -7.93
C VAL A 13 -2.32 -14.04 -8.94
N ASP A 14 -2.80 -14.86 -9.88
CA ASP A 14 -1.95 -15.56 -10.84
C ASP A 14 -1.28 -14.59 -11.83
N ASN A 15 -2.02 -13.58 -12.30
CA ASN A 15 -1.48 -12.66 -13.29
C ASN A 15 -0.63 -11.55 -12.68
N LEU A 16 -1.02 -10.98 -11.53
CA LEU A 16 -0.39 -9.77 -11.00
C LEU A 16 0.63 -10.03 -9.90
N PHE A 17 0.43 -11.03 -9.04
CA PHE A 17 1.26 -11.24 -7.85
C PHE A 17 2.27 -12.38 -8.01
N VAL A 18 1.84 -13.51 -8.58
CA VAL A 18 2.71 -14.68 -8.78
C VAL A 18 3.39 -14.62 -10.15
N GLY A 19 2.62 -14.24 -11.18
CA GLY A 19 3.07 -14.30 -12.56
C GLY A 19 3.76 -13.04 -13.08
N ASN A 20 3.62 -11.88 -12.42
CA ASN A 20 4.12 -10.57 -12.89
C ASN A 20 3.81 -10.24 -14.36
N ARG A 21 2.71 -10.75 -14.89
CA ARG A 21 2.39 -10.68 -16.33
C ARG A 21 2.11 -9.26 -16.82
N LEU A 22 1.83 -8.34 -15.90
CA LEU A 22 1.61 -6.93 -16.21
C LEU A 22 2.88 -6.24 -16.70
N GLU A 23 3.99 -6.39 -15.96
CA GLU A 23 5.28 -5.79 -16.33
C GLU A 23 5.96 -6.53 -17.49
N GLU A 24 5.74 -7.84 -17.61
CA GLU A 24 6.20 -8.63 -18.77
C GLU A 24 5.41 -8.35 -20.07
N GLY A 25 4.27 -7.65 -19.98
CA GLY A 25 3.39 -7.41 -21.12
C GLY A 25 2.68 -8.66 -21.65
N THR A 26 2.55 -9.71 -20.82
CA THR A 26 1.91 -10.99 -21.15
C THR A 26 0.49 -11.10 -20.61
N LEU A 27 0.02 -10.09 -19.85
CA LEU A 27 -1.34 -10.03 -19.33
C LEU A 27 -2.35 -9.79 -20.46
N ARG A 28 -3.18 -10.79 -20.76
CA ARG A 28 -4.24 -10.69 -21.76
C ARG A 28 -5.44 -9.92 -21.23
N ILE A 29 -5.84 -8.85 -21.93
CA ILE A 29 -7.03 -8.04 -21.60
C ILE A 29 -8.25 -8.52 -22.39
N CYS A 30 -8.08 -8.83 -23.67
CA CYS A 30 -9.11 -9.39 -24.54
C CYS A 30 -8.47 -10.33 -25.59
N PRO A 31 -9.25 -11.07 -26.39
CA PRO A 31 -8.71 -12.03 -27.37
C PRO A 31 -7.69 -11.37 -28.31
N GLY A 32 -6.44 -11.84 -28.28
CA GLY A 32 -5.33 -11.30 -29.09
C GLY A 32 -4.71 -9.99 -28.57
N CYS A 33 -5.21 -9.42 -27.47
CA CYS A 33 -4.73 -8.16 -26.91
C CYS A 33 -4.05 -8.39 -25.55
N HIS A 34 -2.81 -7.93 -25.44
CA HIS A 34 -2.03 -7.97 -24.21
C HIS A 34 -1.72 -6.55 -23.73
N VAL A 35 -1.53 -6.40 -22.42
CA VAL A 35 -1.05 -5.14 -21.83
C VAL A 35 0.34 -4.84 -22.38
N ASP A 36 0.58 -3.58 -22.73
CA ASP A 36 1.90 -3.08 -23.08
C ASP A 36 2.07 -1.70 -22.44
N LEU A 37 2.77 -1.66 -21.30
CA LEU A 37 2.93 -0.43 -20.51
C LEU A 37 3.68 0.67 -21.27
N ARG A 38 4.44 0.30 -22.31
CA ARG A 38 5.15 1.25 -23.20
C ARG A 38 4.20 2.05 -24.11
N ARG A 39 2.93 1.61 -24.24
CA ARG A 39 1.90 2.32 -25.02
C ARG A 39 1.25 3.46 -24.27
N ILE A 40 1.49 3.60 -22.96
CA ILE A 40 0.99 4.72 -22.18
C ILE A 40 1.73 5.99 -22.63
N ARG A 41 0.97 7.00 -23.08
CA ARG A 41 1.53 8.28 -23.58
C ARG A 41 1.36 9.45 -22.60
N SER A 42 0.43 9.31 -21.67
CA SER A 42 0.21 10.28 -20.60
C SER A 42 1.40 10.28 -19.65
N PRO A 43 1.85 11.45 -19.16
CA PRO A 43 2.87 11.51 -18.11
C PRO A 43 2.45 10.68 -16.90
N LEU A 44 3.38 9.92 -16.35
CA LEU A 44 3.18 9.12 -15.15
C LEU A 44 3.79 9.83 -13.95
N VAL A 45 3.00 9.99 -12.89
CA VAL A 45 3.49 10.47 -11.60
C VAL A 45 3.41 9.34 -10.59
N ILE A 46 4.57 8.93 -10.04
CA ILE A 46 4.68 7.85 -9.08
C ILE A 46 5.05 8.44 -7.71
N PHE A 47 4.12 8.37 -6.76
CA PHE A 47 4.39 8.80 -5.39
C PHE A 47 4.57 7.59 -4.47
N ALA A 48 5.77 7.44 -3.92
CA ALA A 48 6.12 6.36 -3.00
C ALA A 48 6.70 6.91 -1.69
N SER A 49 6.77 6.07 -0.67
CA SER A 49 7.44 6.45 0.58
C SER A 49 8.24 5.33 1.20
N ARG A 50 9.41 5.66 1.75
CA ARG A 50 10.23 4.77 2.57
C ARG A 50 9.55 4.38 3.89
N GLY A 51 8.52 5.12 4.32
CA GLY A 51 7.67 4.75 5.46
C GLY A 51 6.62 3.68 5.11
N ASP A 52 6.37 3.42 3.83
CA ASP A 52 5.44 2.41 3.35
C ASP A 52 6.09 1.03 3.32
N HIS A 53 5.65 0.14 4.21
CA HIS A 53 6.11 -1.24 4.29
C HIS A 53 5.21 -2.23 3.52
N ILE A 54 4.14 -1.75 2.87
CA ILE A 54 3.21 -2.54 2.06
C ILE A 54 3.58 -2.43 0.57
N THR A 55 3.85 -1.21 0.11
CA THR A 55 4.28 -0.91 -1.28
C THR A 55 5.48 0.05 -1.26
N PRO A 56 6.67 -0.42 -0.84
CA PRO A 56 7.85 0.43 -0.70
C PRO A 56 8.34 0.95 -2.07
N PRO A 57 9.24 1.96 -2.12
CA PRO A 57 9.72 2.54 -3.39
C PRO A 57 10.29 1.50 -4.35
N GLN A 58 10.93 0.45 -3.82
CA GLN A 58 11.40 -0.72 -4.55
C GLN A 58 10.29 -1.34 -5.41
N GLN A 59 9.12 -1.55 -4.82
CA GLN A 59 7.97 -2.16 -5.49
C GLN A 59 7.24 -1.17 -6.40
N ALA A 60 7.19 0.11 -6.02
CA ALA A 60 6.53 1.15 -6.81
C ALA A 60 7.29 1.53 -8.10
N LEU A 61 8.62 1.42 -8.08
CA LEU A 61 9.51 1.83 -9.18
C LEU A 61 10.20 0.66 -9.89
N GLY A 62 10.32 -0.51 -9.25
CA GLY A 62 11.11 -1.64 -9.79
C GLY A 62 10.65 -2.13 -11.17
N TRP A 63 9.36 -2.02 -11.47
CA TRP A 63 8.78 -2.40 -12.77
C TRP A 63 9.35 -1.60 -13.95
N LEU A 64 9.89 -0.40 -13.71
CA LEU A 64 10.46 0.46 -14.76
C LEU A 64 11.57 -0.28 -15.51
N SER A 65 12.46 -0.94 -14.78
CA SER A 65 13.56 -1.75 -15.33
C SER A 65 13.10 -3.05 -16.01
N ALA A 66 11.90 -3.53 -15.68
CA ALA A 66 11.29 -4.70 -16.33
C ALA A 66 10.64 -4.32 -17.68
N VAL A 67 10.08 -3.12 -17.79
CA VAL A 67 9.38 -2.63 -18.98
C VAL A 67 10.31 -1.94 -19.98
N TYR A 68 11.26 -1.16 -19.47
CA TYR A 68 12.22 -0.41 -20.25
C TYR A 68 13.62 -0.94 -19.95
N ALA A 69 14.32 -1.41 -20.98
CA ALA A 69 15.66 -1.98 -20.83
C ALA A 69 16.68 -0.97 -20.32
N ASP A 70 16.56 0.29 -20.75
CA ASP A 70 17.44 1.41 -20.43
C ASP A 70 16.67 2.74 -20.53
N THR A 71 17.33 3.83 -20.13
CA THR A 71 16.78 5.19 -20.25
C THR A 71 16.48 5.57 -21.70
N ALA A 72 17.26 5.07 -22.66
CA ALA A 72 17.04 5.34 -24.07
C ALA A 72 15.72 4.74 -24.58
N ALA A 73 15.37 3.52 -24.15
CA ALA A 73 14.13 2.83 -24.49
C ALA A 73 12.91 3.57 -23.92
N LEU A 74 13.01 4.12 -22.71
CA LEU A 74 11.98 4.99 -22.13
C LEU A 74 11.77 6.26 -22.98
N LYS A 75 12.87 6.92 -23.36
CA LYS A 75 12.84 8.12 -24.20
C LYS A 75 12.29 7.84 -25.60
N GLN A 76 12.68 6.72 -26.22
CA GLN A 76 12.16 6.25 -27.51
C GLN A 76 10.67 5.91 -27.45
N ALA A 77 10.20 5.37 -26.32
CA ALA A 77 8.78 5.18 -26.06
C ALA A 77 8.02 6.52 -25.87
N GLY A 78 8.72 7.66 -25.84
CA GLY A 78 8.13 8.98 -25.69
C GLY A 78 7.47 9.19 -24.32
N GLN A 79 7.85 8.38 -23.33
CA GLN A 79 7.23 8.38 -22.02
C GLN A 79 7.93 9.39 -21.08
N ARG A 80 7.13 10.04 -20.24
CA ARG A 80 7.54 11.01 -19.23
C ARG A 80 7.15 10.45 -17.86
N ILE A 81 8.13 10.09 -17.04
CA ILE A 81 7.88 9.53 -15.72
C ILE A 81 8.51 10.44 -14.68
N VAL A 82 7.70 10.88 -13.73
CA VAL A 82 8.14 11.69 -12.60
C VAL A 82 7.85 10.89 -11.34
N TYR A 83 8.84 10.72 -10.47
CA TYR A 83 8.63 10.06 -9.19
C TYR A 83 8.99 10.97 -8.01
N LEU A 84 8.33 10.74 -6.89
CA LEU A 84 8.59 11.40 -5.61
C LEU A 84 8.72 10.33 -4.53
N ILE A 85 9.77 10.41 -3.72
CA ILE A 85 9.97 9.54 -2.57
C ILE A 85 9.91 10.37 -1.30
N ASN A 86 8.91 10.10 -0.45
CA ASN A 86 8.88 10.66 0.90
C ASN A 86 9.56 9.71 1.91
N ASP A 87 10.26 10.23 2.92
CA ASP A 87 11.01 9.40 3.87
C ASP A 87 10.17 8.77 4.99
N ARG A 88 9.02 9.34 5.34
CA ARG A 88 8.37 9.08 6.63
C ARG A 88 6.93 8.59 6.53
N ILE A 89 6.24 8.89 5.44
CA ILE A 89 4.80 8.63 5.32
C ILE A 89 4.53 7.13 5.20
N GLY A 90 3.72 6.56 6.09
CA GLY A 90 3.27 5.17 5.98
C GLY A 90 2.22 4.98 4.88
N HIS A 91 1.93 3.73 4.52
CA HIS A 91 0.96 3.35 3.46
C HIS A 91 -0.36 4.12 3.53
N LEU A 92 -1.04 4.10 4.68
CA LEU A 92 -2.29 4.83 4.87
C LEU A 92 -2.11 6.35 4.76
N GLY A 93 -0.96 6.86 5.18
CA GLY A 93 -0.63 8.28 5.07
C GLY A 93 -0.60 8.78 3.63
N LEU A 94 -0.21 7.94 2.67
CA LEU A 94 -0.18 8.27 1.24
C LEU A 94 -1.59 8.48 0.66
N PHE A 95 -2.56 7.65 1.07
CA PHE A 95 -3.91 7.62 0.46
C PHE A 95 -5.00 8.36 1.24
N VAL A 96 -5.03 8.21 2.56
CA VAL A 96 -6.17 8.67 3.38
C VAL A 96 -5.84 9.83 4.30
N SER A 97 -4.56 10.15 4.50
CA SER A 97 -4.17 11.25 5.38
C SER A 97 -4.00 12.55 4.63
N ALA A 98 -5.13 13.24 4.44
CA ALA A 98 -5.13 14.60 3.93
C ALA A 98 -4.24 15.54 4.76
N ALA A 99 -3.96 15.27 6.03
CA ALA A 99 -3.08 16.12 6.83
C ALA A 99 -1.58 15.86 6.62
N VAL A 100 -1.20 14.61 6.33
CA VAL A 100 0.20 14.15 6.36
C VAL A 100 0.88 14.27 4.99
N ALA A 101 0.14 14.08 3.89
CA ALA A 101 0.68 14.16 2.52
C ALA A 101 0.18 15.40 1.74
N ARG A 102 -0.41 16.37 2.45
CA ARG A 102 -1.10 17.53 1.84
C ARG A 102 -0.16 18.40 1.01
N ARG A 103 1.07 18.56 1.49
CA ARG A 103 2.13 19.33 0.85
C ARG A 103 2.53 18.65 -0.46
N GLU A 104 2.81 17.36 -0.41
CA GLU A 104 3.26 16.54 -1.53
C GLU A 104 2.19 16.47 -2.63
N HIS A 105 0.94 16.15 -2.26
CA HIS A 105 -0.18 16.10 -3.22
C HIS A 105 -0.41 17.44 -3.89
N ARG A 106 -0.36 18.56 -3.14
CA ARG A 106 -0.52 19.89 -3.74
C ARG A 106 0.65 20.22 -4.66
N ALA A 107 1.88 19.93 -4.26
CA ALA A 107 3.06 20.16 -5.10
C ALA A 107 2.98 19.38 -6.42
N ILE A 108 2.49 18.14 -6.38
CA ILE A 108 2.26 17.32 -7.59
C ILE A 108 1.23 18.00 -8.50
N VAL A 109 0.07 18.38 -7.96
CA VAL A 109 -1.02 18.99 -8.74
C VAL A 109 -0.60 20.32 -9.34
N ASP A 110 0.06 21.19 -8.56
CA ASP A 110 0.53 22.49 -9.02
C ASP A 110 1.60 22.38 -10.12
N SER A 111 2.35 21.26 -10.13
CA SER A 111 3.41 21.02 -11.10
C SER A 111 2.96 20.27 -12.34
N LEU A 112 1.69 19.87 -12.47
CA LEU A 112 1.20 19.14 -13.64
C LEU A 112 1.51 19.83 -14.99
N PRO A 113 1.37 21.17 -15.14
CA PRO A 113 1.76 21.84 -16.39
C PRO A 113 3.26 21.74 -16.69
N ALA A 114 4.10 21.79 -15.66
CA ALA A 114 5.54 21.62 -15.80
C ALA A 114 5.86 20.17 -16.20
N ILE A 115 5.22 19.18 -15.57
CA ILE A 115 5.40 17.75 -15.87
C ILE A 115 5.00 17.44 -17.32
N ASP A 116 3.93 18.04 -17.84
CA ASP A 116 3.48 17.81 -19.22
C ASP A 116 4.46 18.38 -20.26
N SER A 117 5.19 19.44 -19.91
CA SER A 117 6.19 20.07 -20.79
C SER A 117 7.60 19.46 -20.72
N LEU A 118 7.84 18.51 -19.82
CA LEU A 118 9.10 17.78 -19.75
C LEU A 118 9.32 16.97 -21.04
N VAL A 119 10.57 16.90 -21.48
CA VAL A 119 10.97 15.95 -22.54
C VAL A 119 10.86 14.51 -22.01
N PRO A 120 10.61 13.52 -22.88
CA PRO A 120 10.61 12.11 -22.48
C PRO A 120 11.85 11.74 -21.67
N GLY A 121 11.65 10.97 -20.59
CA GLY A 121 12.69 10.68 -19.61
C GLY A 121 12.12 10.32 -18.24
N LEU A 122 13.02 9.98 -17.31
CA LEU A 122 12.73 9.70 -15.91
C LEU A 122 13.24 10.88 -15.05
N TYR A 123 12.40 11.36 -14.14
CA TYR A 123 12.73 12.50 -13.30
C TYR A 123 12.37 12.25 -11.84
N GLU A 124 13.26 12.66 -10.94
CA GLU A 124 12.98 12.76 -9.52
C GLU A 124 12.47 14.15 -9.18
N MET A 125 11.29 14.21 -8.55
CA MET A 125 10.69 15.43 -8.06
C MET A 125 11.18 15.70 -6.63
N HIS A 126 11.87 16.81 -6.42
CA HIS A 126 12.25 17.31 -5.10
C HIS A 126 11.35 18.47 -4.70
N ILE A 127 10.86 18.43 -3.46
CA ILE A 127 10.00 19.48 -2.88
C ILE A 127 10.75 20.13 -1.73
N ASP A 128 11.35 21.29 -1.99
CA ASP A 128 12.09 22.04 -0.98
C ASP A 128 11.18 23.07 -0.29
N ASP A 129 11.44 23.32 0.99
CA ASP A 129 10.82 24.43 1.70
C ASP A 129 11.40 25.77 1.21
N ARG A 130 10.54 26.74 0.93
CA ARG A 130 11.00 28.11 0.67
C ARG A 130 11.43 28.75 1.99
N THR A 131 12.73 28.95 2.17
CA THR A 131 13.27 29.88 3.17
C THR A 131 13.05 31.32 2.70
N GLY A 132 11.87 31.88 2.93
CA GLY A 132 11.54 33.28 2.61
C GLY A 132 10.22 33.74 3.23
N GLU A 133 10.09 35.04 3.53
CA GLU A 133 9.00 35.62 4.32
C GLU A 133 7.58 35.28 3.80
N PRO A 134 6.62 34.99 4.71
CA PRO A 134 5.25 34.71 4.34
C PRO A 134 4.53 35.99 3.92
N GLY A 135 4.31 36.20 2.62
CA GLY A 135 3.63 37.41 2.15
C GLY A 135 3.17 37.46 0.69
N CYS A 136 3.69 36.61 -0.19
CA CYS A 136 3.19 36.50 -1.56
C CYS A 136 2.37 35.22 -1.66
N GLY A 137 1.13 35.28 -2.16
CA GLY A 137 0.13 34.18 -2.21
C GLY A 137 0.50 32.96 -3.07
N GLU A 138 1.79 32.66 -3.18
CA GLU A 138 2.37 31.49 -3.82
C GLU A 138 2.58 30.36 -2.81
N PRO A 139 2.58 29.10 -3.25
CA PRO A 139 2.84 27.96 -2.37
C PRO A 139 4.21 28.08 -1.67
N GLY A 140 4.25 27.75 -0.37
CA GLY A 140 5.45 27.82 0.48
C GLY A 140 6.55 26.78 0.18
N TYR A 141 6.52 26.16 -1.01
CA TYR A 141 7.51 25.18 -1.45
C TYR A 141 8.02 25.52 -2.85
N ARG A 142 9.20 24.99 -3.18
CA ARG A 142 9.77 25.01 -4.53
C ARG A 142 9.88 23.58 -5.02
N VAL A 143 9.43 23.33 -6.25
CA VAL A 143 9.58 22.04 -6.91
C VAL A 143 10.76 22.11 -7.87
N ARG A 144 11.61 21.08 -7.85
CA ARG A 144 12.69 20.86 -8.80
C ARG A 144 12.58 19.46 -9.38
N PHE A 145 12.86 19.33 -10.67
CA PHE A 145 12.94 18.05 -11.36
C PHE A 145 14.40 17.76 -11.68
N GLU A 146 14.91 16.63 -11.18
CA GLU A 146 16.25 16.14 -11.50
C GLU A 146 16.10 14.96 -12.46
N GLU A 147 16.76 15.00 -13.61
CA GLU A 147 16.76 13.88 -14.54
C GLU A 147 17.54 12.71 -13.93
N ARG A 148 16.99 11.51 -14.06
CA ARG A 148 17.56 10.27 -13.54
C ARG A 148 17.62 9.23 -14.64
N GLU A 149 18.53 8.28 -14.47
CA GLU A 149 18.60 7.11 -15.33
C GLU A 149 17.81 5.96 -14.69
N ILE A 150 17.12 5.14 -15.50
CA ILE A 150 16.44 3.91 -15.03
C ILE A 150 17.45 2.98 -14.33
N GLU A 151 18.67 2.98 -14.85
CA GLU A 151 19.83 2.25 -14.37
C GLU A 151 20.17 2.61 -12.91
N ASP A 152 19.96 3.88 -12.51
CA ASP A 152 20.16 4.38 -11.15
C ASP A 152 19.02 3.99 -10.20
N VAL A 153 17.84 3.70 -10.75
CA VAL A 153 16.63 3.29 -10.00
C VAL A 153 16.50 1.76 -10.02
N THR A 154 17.62 1.07 -9.82
CA THR A 154 17.64 -0.39 -9.70
C THR A 154 17.67 -0.81 -8.24
N PHE A 155 16.83 -1.79 -7.90
CA PHE A 155 16.77 -2.38 -6.57
C PHE A 155 17.24 -3.83 -6.64
N PRO A 156 18.08 -4.28 -5.70
CA PRO A 156 18.49 -5.68 -5.64
C PRO A 156 17.26 -6.53 -5.35
N VAL A 157 16.82 -7.32 -6.34
CA VAL A 157 15.72 -8.28 -6.18
C VAL A 157 16.31 -9.69 -6.18
N ALA A 158 15.95 -10.47 -5.17
CA ALA A 158 16.29 -11.89 -5.01
C ALA A 158 15.54 -12.77 -6.03
N ARG A 159 15.77 -12.55 -7.33
CA ARG A 159 14.97 -13.13 -8.43
C ARG A 159 14.91 -14.66 -8.34
N ARG A 160 16.03 -15.31 -8.02
CA ARG A 160 16.13 -16.78 -7.95
C ARG A 160 15.30 -17.36 -6.80
N GLU A 161 15.29 -16.70 -5.66
CA GLU A 161 14.53 -17.08 -4.47
C GLU A 161 13.02 -16.94 -4.74
N PHE A 162 12.62 -15.84 -5.37
CA PHE A 162 11.22 -15.64 -5.79
C PHE A 162 10.77 -16.63 -6.88
N GLU A 163 11.64 -16.99 -7.84
CA GLU A 163 11.35 -18.04 -8.82
C GLU A 163 11.14 -19.42 -8.18
N ARG A 164 11.88 -19.73 -7.10
CA ARG A 164 11.67 -20.96 -6.33
C ARG A 164 10.37 -20.92 -5.54
N ALA A 165 10.10 -19.80 -4.88
CA ALA A 165 8.84 -19.60 -4.17
C ALA A 165 7.64 -19.73 -5.13
N ARG A 166 7.75 -19.19 -6.36
CA ARG A 166 6.75 -19.35 -7.42
C ARG A 166 6.53 -20.83 -7.77
N ARG A 167 7.60 -21.59 -8.05
CA ARG A 167 7.48 -23.03 -8.36
C ARG A 167 6.83 -23.81 -7.22
N ALA A 168 7.20 -23.53 -5.97
CA ALA A 168 6.58 -24.13 -4.80
C ALA A 168 5.09 -23.76 -4.69
N SER A 169 4.74 -22.49 -4.93
CA SER A 169 3.35 -22.01 -4.93
C SER A 169 2.50 -22.70 -6.00
N GLU A 170 3.03 -22.87 -7.22
CA GLU A 170 2.33 -23.56 -8.32
C GLU A 170 2.08 -25.04 -7.98
N LEU A 171 3.05 -25.70 -7.33
CA LEU A 171 2.89 -27.07 -6.83
C LEU A 171 1.83 -27.16 -5.72
N TYR A 172 1.86 -26.23 -4.76
CA TYR A 172 0.90 -26.19 -3.67
C TYR A 172 -0.52 -25.87 -4.16
N ASP A 173 -0.68 -24.98 -5.13
CA ASP A 173 -1.98 -24.72 -5.76
C ASP A 173 -2.51 -25.98 -6.45
N SER A 174 -1.65 -26.68 -7.20
CA SER A 174 -2.03 -27.94 -7.86
C SER A 174 -2.50 -29.01 -6.85
N ALA A 175 -1.76 -29.17 -5.75
CA ALA A 175 -2.14 -30.09 -4.68
C ALA A 175 -3.43 -29.64 -3.97
N TYR A 176 -3.57 -28.36 -3.64
CA TYR A 176 -4.77 -27.82 -3.02
C TYR A 176 -6.01 -28.06 -3.89
N ARG A 177 -5.92 -27.77 -5.20
CA ARG A 177 -7.01 -27.98 -6.16
C ARG A 177 -7.40 -29.45 -6.27
N ALA A 178 -6.43 -30.35 -6.28
CA ALA A 178 -6.67 -31.78 -6.40
C ALA A 178 -7.28 -32.39 -5.13
N PHE A 179 -6.79 -32.00 -3.95
CA PHE A 179 -7.08 -32.75 -2.72
C PHE A 179 -7.99 -32.01 -1.73
N LEU A 180 -7.87 -30.68 -1.58
CA LEU A 180 -8.56 -29.92 -0.54
C LEU A 180 -9.75 -29.11 -1.08
N SER A 181 -9.61 -28.53 -2.28
CA SER A 181 -10.61 -27.66 -2.89
C SER A 181 -12.01 -28.29 -2.98
N PRO A 182 -12.19 -29.58 -3.32
CA PRO A 182 -13.51 -30.19 -3.39
C PRO A 182 -14.24 -30.19 -2.04
N TRP A 183 -13.51 -30.47 -0.95
CA TRP A 183 -14.07 -30.47 0.42
C TRP A 183 -14.43 -29.07 0.87
N VAL A 184 -13.56 -28.08 0.60
CA VAL A 184 -13.82 -26.68 0.91
C VAL A 184 -15.07 -26.21 0.17
N GLN A 185 -15.16 -26.47 -1.14
CA GLN A 185 -16.33 -26.09 -1.96
C GLN A 185 -17.62 -26.77 -1.50
N ALA A 186 -17.56 -28.07 -1.13
CA ALA A 186 -18.71 -28.78 -0.60
C ALA A 186 -19.21 -28.19 0.73
N SER A 187 -18.31 -27.69 1.57
CA SER A 187 -18.67 -27.04 2.85
C SER A 187 -19.13 -25.58 2.69
N ALA A 188 -18.74 -24.91 1.61
CA ALA A 188 -19.01 -23.49 1.34
C ALA A 188 -20.42 -23.27 0.77
N SER A 189 -21.44 -23.42 1.62
CA SER A 189 -22.84 -23.09 1.30
C SER A 189 -23.17 -21.62 1.60
N PRO A 190 -24.23 -21.03 1.01
CA PRO A 190 -24.70 -19.68 1.36
C PRO A 190 -24.99 -19.50 2.85
N TRP A 191 -25.51 -20.55 3.52
CA TRP A 191 -25.76 -20.51 4.96
C TRP A 191 -24.47 -20.46 5.77
N SER A 192 -23.49 -21.31 5.42
CA SER A 192 -22.17 -21.24 6.05
C SER A 192 -21.54 -19.87 5.83
N ALA A 193 -21.53 -19.35 4.60
CA ALA A 193 -20.96 -18.05 4.27
C ALA A 193 -21.62 -16.92 5.07
N ALA A 194 -22.95 -16.95 5.22
CA ALA A 194 -23.67 -16.00 6.06
C ALA A 194 -23.26 -16.13 7.54
N ALA A 195 -23.16 -17.35 8.07
CA ALA A 195 -22.71 -17.59 9.44
C ALA A 195 -21.30 -17.07 9.67
N TRP A 196 -20.33 -17.41 8.81
CA TRP A 196 -18.96 -16.91 8.84
C TRP A 196 -18.90 -15.39 8.77
N GLN A 197 -19.72 -14.78 7.91
CA GLN A 197 -19.82 -13.34 7.80
C GLN A 197 -20.28 -12.69 9.12
N TRP A 198 -21.29 -13.25 9.79
CA TRP A 198 -21.80 -12.69 11.06
C TRP A 198 -20.89 -12.98 12.26
N LEU A 199 -20.20 -14.12 12.25
CA LEU A 199 -19.24 -14.54 13.27
C LEU A 199 -17.83 -13.94 13.06
N HIS A 200 -17.61 -13.23 11.95
CA HIS A 200 -16.32 -12.62 11.67
C HIS A 200 -15.94 -11.64 12.81
N PRO A 201 -14.77 -11.79 13.46
CA PRO A 201 -14.45 -11.06 14.70
C PRO A 201 -14.60 -9.55 14.59
N MET A 202 -14.25 -8.95 13.44
CA MET A 202 -14.40 -7.50 13.21
C MET A 202 -15.85 -7.03 13.12
N ARG A 203 -16.79 -7.90 12.72
CA ARG A 203 -18.23 -7.60 12.72
C ARG A 203 -18.80 -7.86 14.10
N THR A 204 -18.52 -9.04 14.66
CA THR A 204 -19.03 -9.43 15.97
C THR A 204 -18.60 -8.43 17.04
N SER A 205 -17.34 -7.97 17.05
CA SER A 205 -16.89 -6.95 18.00
C SER A 205 -17.67 -5.63 17.90
N ARG A 206 -18.13 -5.22 16.71
CA ARG A 206 -18.91 -3.99 16.52
C ARG A 206 -20.38 -4.20 16.83
N TYR A 207 -20.96 -5.34 16.41
CA TYR A 207 -22.36 -5.65 16.67
C TYR A 207 -22.62 -5.91 18.17
N LEU A 208 -21.71 -6.57 18.88
CA LEU A 208 -21.85 -6.82 20.32
C LEU A 208 -22.03 -5.53 21.14
N PHE A 209 -21.42 -4.42 20.71
CA PHE A 209 -21.56 -3.10 21.34
C PHE A 209 -22.59 -2.20 20.64
N SER A 210 -23.35 -2.72 19.69
CA SER A 210 -24.43 -1.98 19.03
C SER A 210 -25.71 -2.04 19.86
N PRO A 211 -26.47 -0.94 19.99
CA PRO A 211 -27.78 -0.95 20.64
C PRO A 211 -28.80 -1.86 19.91
N THR A 212 -28.56 -2.16 18.63
CA THR A 212 -29.40 -3.09 17.85
C THR A 212 -29.28 -4.54 18.33
N PHE A 213 -28.10 -4.95 18.83
CA PHE A 213 -27.84 -6.32 19.27
C PHE A 213 -27.80 -6.45 20.79
N ASN A 214 -27.32 -5.42 21.48
CA ASN A 214 -27.28 -5.33 22.93
C ASN A 214 -28.05 -4.07 23.39
N PRO A 215 -29.34 -4.20 23.76
CA PRO A 215 -30.18 -3.06 24.15
C PRO A 215 -29.60 -2.21 25.30
N CYS A 216 -28.80 -2.81 26.19
CA CYS A 216 -28.13 -2.08 27.28
C CYS A 216 -27.16 -1.00 26.75
N MET A 217 -26.63 -1.16 25.54
CA MET A 217 -25.76 -0.16 24.89
C MET A 217 -26.51 1.14 24.55
N ALA A 218 -27.84 1.13 24.48
CA ALA A 218 -28.61 2.37 24.38
C ALA A 218 -28.44 3.24 25.62
N GLY A 219 -28.40 2.62 26.81
CA GLY A 219 -28.09 3.31 28.07
C GLY A 219 -26.66 3.84 28.10
N VAL A 220 -25.69 3.04 27.64
CA VAL A 220 -24.29 3.48 27.49
C VAL A 220 -24.19 4.70 26.56
N ARG A 221 -24.90 4.70 25.42
CA ARG A 221 -24.93 5.84 24.51
C ARG A 221 -25.48 7.10 25.18
N MET A 222 -26.57 6.99 25.93
CA MET A 222 -27.15 8.13 26.65
C MET A 222 -26.17 8.68 27.70
N LEU A 223 -25.58 7.79 28.50
CA LEU A 223 -24.59 8.16 29.51
C LEU A 223 -23.33 8.77 28.88
N ALA A 224 -22.85 8.21 27.77
CA ALA A 224 -21.69 8.72 27.05
C ALA A 224 -21.90 10.17 26.59
N THR A 225 -23.10 10.52 26.09
CA THR A 225 -23.43 11.91 25.73
C THR A 225 -23.41 12.83 26.94
N ALA A 226 -24.01 12.41 28.06
CA ALA A 226 -24.01 13.20 29.29
C ALA A 226 -22.59 13.39 29.85
N VAL A 227 -21.79 12.33 29.88
CA VAL A 227 -20.39 12.36 30.31
C VAL A 227 -19.56 13.24 29.37
N ALA A 228 -19.74 13.15 28.06
CA ALA A 228 -19.02 13.98 27.09
C ALA A 228 -19.30 15.48 27.29
N ALA A 229 -20.55 15.86 27.56
CA ALA A 229 -20.94 17.24 27.84
C ALA A 229 -20.36 17.79 29.16
N GLN A 230 -20.16 16.91 30.15
CA GLN A 230 -19.66 17.28 31.48
C GLN A 230 -18.19 16.95 31.69
N ARG A 231 -17.50 16.41 30.67
CA ARG A 231 -16.11 15.98 30.77
C ARG A 231 -15.22 17.19 31.02
N ARG A 232 -14.51 17.18 32.14
CA ARG A 232 -13.45 18.15 32.44
C ARG A 232 -12.09 17.48 32.21
N PRO A 233 -11.35 17.83 31.14
CA PRO A 233 -10.04 17.24 30.90
C PRO A 233 -9.09 17.62 32.04
N LEU A 234 -8.27 16.66 32.47
CA LEU A 234 -7.20 16.94 33.42
C LEU A 234 -6.10 17.77 32.73
N PRO A 235 -5.36 18.62 33.49
CA PRO A 235 -4.20 19.30 32.96
C PRO A 235 -3.18 18.31 32.39
N GLY A 236 -2.47 18.67 31.32
CA GLY A 236 -1.47 17.79 30.70
C GLY A 236 -0.30 17.40 31.62
N SER A 237 -0.07 18.16 32.69
CA SER A 237 0.93 17.88 33.73
C SER A 237 0.45 16.90 34.80
N HIS A 238 -0.82 16.50 34.79
CA HIS A 238 -1.40 15.62 35.81
C HIS A 238 -0.73 14.22 35.77
N PRO A 239 -0.35 13.61 36.91
CA PRO A 239 0.34 12.33 36.96
C PRO A 239 -0.36 11.20 36.16
N PHE A 240 -1.69 11.08 36.25
CA PHE A 240 -2.45 10.09 35.47
C PHE A 240 -2.39 10.29 33.95
N VAL A 241 -2.34 11.54 33.45
CA VAL A 241 -2.21 11.80 32.01
C VAL A 241 -0.81 11.43 31.52
N ARG A 242 0.21 11.65 32.37
CA ARG A 242 1.57 11.18 32.09
C ARG A 242 1.65 9.66 32.07
N LEU A 243 1.10 9.00 33.08
CA LEU A 243 1.05 7.53 33.16
C LEU A 243 0.31 6.92 31.96
N GLU A 244 -0.82 7.51 31.56
CA GLU A 244 -1.57 7.09 30.37
C GLU A 244 -0.71 7.17 29.11
N ARG A 245 -0.01 8.29 28.91
CA ARG A 245 0.88 8.47 27.75
C ARG A 245 2.05 7.49 27.77
N GLU A 246 2.72 7.36 28.92
CA GLU A 246 3.83 6.42 29.10
C GLU A 246 3.38 4.97 28.83
N SER A 247 2.20 4.57 29.32
CA SER A 247 1.63 3.23 29.07
C SER A 247 1.27 3.02 27.59
N CYS A 248 0.71 4.04 26.94
CA CYS A 248 0.43 4.01 25.51
C CYS A 248 1.71 3.88 24.69
N ASP A 249 2.74 4.66 25.03
CA ASP A 249 4.04 4.63 24.36
C ASP A 249 4.73 3.28 24.52
N GLU A 250 4.67 2.69 25.72
CA GLU A 250 5.17 1.34 25.98
C GLU A 250 4.42 0.29 25.14
N ALA A 251 3.08 0.32 25.14
CA ALA A 251 2.27 -0.60 24.34
C ALA A 251 2.56 -0.49 22.84
N MET A 252 2.69 0.75 22.33
CA MET A 252 3.10 0.99 20.94
C MET A 252 4.51 0.46 20.67
N GLY A 253 5.44 0.65 21.59
CA GLY A 253 6.79 0.10 21.53
C GLY A 253 6.81 -1.43 21.46
N MET A 254 6.03 -2.10 22.30
CA MET A 254 5.90 -3.57 22.29
C MET A 254 5.33 -4.08 20.97
N ILE A 255 4.25 -3.47 20.47
CA ILE A 255 3.65 -3.85 19.17
C ILE A 255 4.66 -3.65 18.03
N ALA A 256 5.39 -2.53 18.04
CA ALA A 256 6.41 -2.25 17.04
C ALA A 256 7.57 -3.25 17.11
N ALA A 257 8.00 -3.65 18.30
CA ALA A 257 9.03 -4.66 18.50
C ALA A 257 8.58 -6.06 18.03
N ALA A 258 7.37 -6.47 18.41
CA ALA A 258 6.78 -7.73 17.97
C ALA A 258 6.67 -7.81 16.44
N ARG A 259 6.28 -6.70 15.79
CA ARG A 259 6.27 -6.59 14.32
C ARG A 259 7.66 -6.79 13.73
N LYS A 260 8.68 -6.06 14.21
CA LYS A 260 10.06 -6.18 13.71
C LYS A 260 10.59 -7.61 13.86
N TRP A 261 10.32 -8.25 15.01
CA TRP A 261 10.73 -9.63 15.25
C TRP A 261 10.03 -10.61 14.29
N ARG A 262 8.72 -10.48 14.10
CA ARG A 262 7.96 -11.28 13.14
C ARG A 262 8.51 -11.12 11.72
N ASP A 263 8.75 -9.88 11.29
CA ASP A 263 9.21 -9.60 9.93
C ASP A 263 10.61 -10.18 9.69
N ALA A 264 11.52 -10.05 10.66
CA ALA A 264 12.85 -10.68 10.60
C ALA A 264 12.78 -12.21 10.60
N LEU A 265 11.86 -12.81 11.38
CA LEU A 265 11.64 -14.25 11.37
C LEU A 265 11.13 -14.73 10.01
N TYR A 266 10.22 -13.99 9.38
CA TYR A 266 9.71 -14.29 8.05
C TYR A 266 10.79 -14.20 6.99
N GLU A 267 11.59 -13.13 7.01
CA GLU A 267 12.72 -12.97 6.09
C GLU A 267 13.72 -14.12 6.24
N HIS A 268 14.12 -14.43 7.47
CA HIS A 268 15.04 -15.52 7.75
C HIS A 268 14.49 -16.88 7.28
N THR A 269 13.22 -17.17 7.59
CA THR A 269 12.58 -18.42 7.17
C THR A 269 12.46 -18.51 5.64
N PHE A 270 12.15 -17.39 4.98
CA PHE A 270 12.09 -17.31 3.52
C PHE A 270 13.46 -17.60 2.89
N SER A 271 14.52 -16.95 3.39
CA SER A 271 15.88 -17.20 2.93
C SER A 271 16.34 -18.64 3.18
N LEU A 272 15.95 -19.25 4.31
CA LEU A 272 16.26 -20.66 4.58
C LEU A 272 15.55 -21.61 3.62
N LEU A 273 14.27 -21.36 3.31
CA LEU A 273 13.47 -22.24 2.46
C LEU A 273 13.80 -22.10 0.97
N TYR A 274 14.13 -20.88 0.51
CA TYR A 274 14.24 -20.58 -0.92
C TYR A 274 15.62 -20.05 -1.34
N GLY A 275 16.52 -19.71 -0.41
CA GLY A 275 17.85 -19.16 -0.67
C GLY A 275 18.90 -20.16 -1.18
N ALA A 276 18.76 -21.46 -0.86
CA ALA A 276 19.71 -22.51 -1.24
C ALA A 276 19.58 -22.91 -2.72
#